data_AF-A0AB39RAX0-F1
#
_entry.id   AF-A0AB39RAX0-F1
#
_cell.length_a   1.000
_cell.length_b   1.000
_cell.length_c   1.000
_cell.angle_alpha   90.00
_cell.angle_beta   90.00
_cell.angle_gamma   90.00
#
_symmetry.space_group_name_H-M   'P 1'
#
loop_
_entity.id
_entity.type
_entity.pdbx_description
1 polymer ?
#
loop_
_entity_poly.entity_id
_entity_poly.type
_entity_poly.pdbx_seq_one_letter_code
_entity_poly.pdbx_strand_id
1 'polypeptide(L)'
;MSRPAIPDLAWWRGDPERWELLEFDGQHTEDGLPMDARWEDRQQALEALVRDPCQDDGNFARFLLLQETRWHGHSWGFSHSIELAALRVAEERHVEDVWLLWEAVCRSFDTWCGLPHHLLLAAGVSITTEYVKGSDHPQRDNLLEHLGKISQVTDEEVAQTLSQRRRYYGEILDELSGE
;
A
#
# COMPACT_ATOMS: atom_id res chain seq x y z
N MET A 1 -13.74 21.56 -8.50
CA MET A 1 -12.52 22.33 -8.81
C MET A 1 -11.47 21.31 -9.22
N SER A 2 -10.69 21.57 -10.28
CA SER A 2 -9.67 20.62 -10.75
C SER A 2 -8.52 20.57 -9.73
N ARG A 3 -8.09 19.37 -9.32
CA ARG A 3 -7.01 19.18 -8.33
C ARG A 3 -5.69 19.72 -8.90
N PRO A 4 -4.84 20.42 -8.13
CA PRO A 4 -3.53 20.82 -8.59
C PRO A 4 -2.70 19.58 -8.95
N ALA A 5 -2.10 19.58 -10.14
CA ALA A 5 -1.24 18.48 -10.56
C ALA A 5 0.08 18.50 -9.77
N ILE A 6 0.48 17.34 -9.25
CA ILE A 6 1.80 17.14 -8.65
C ILE A 6 2.90 17.02 -9.73
N PRO A 7 4.19 17.17 -9.38
CA PRO A 7 5.29 16.80 -10.26
C PRO A 7 5.18 15.35 -10.77
N ASP A 8 5.74 15.10 -11.96
CA ASP A 8 5.75 13.75 -12.55
C ASP A 8 6.62 12.75 -11.77
N LEU A 9 6.48 11.46 -12.09
CA LEU A 9 7.28 10.41 -11.42
C LEU A 9 8.77 10.56 -11.65
N ALA A 10 9.23 11.10 -12.77
CA ALA A 10 10.66 11.28 -13.01
C ALA A 10 11.26 12.26 -12.00
N TRP A 11 10.50 13.28 -11.61
CA TRP A 11 10.88 14.21 -10.55
C TRP A 11 10.99 13.53 -9.18
N TRP A 12 10.03 12.65 -8.82
CA TRP A 12 10.06 11.90 -7.55
C TRP A 12 11.14 10.83 -7.52
N ARG A 13 11.38 10.15 -8.64
CA ARG A 13 12.43 9.12 -8.80
C ARG A 13 13.83 9.72 -8.74
N GLY A 14 13.99 10.96 -9.18
CA GLY A 14 15.29 11.61 -9.28
C GLY A 14 15.94 11.96 -7.93
N ASP A 15 15.18 11.98 -6.84
CA ASP A 15 15.65 12.45 -5.54
C ASP A 15 14.72 12.01 -4.38
N PRO A 16 15.13 11.02 -3.57
CA PRO A 16 14.34 10.52 -2.45
C PRO A 16 14.08 11.55 -1.34
N GLU A 17 14.89 12.61 -1.21
CA GLU A 17 14.64 13.64 -0.19
C GLU A 17 13.31 14.35 -0.45
N ARG A 18 12.87 14.42 -1.71
CA ARG A 18 11.60 15.05 -2.09
C ARG A 18 10.39 14.34 -1.50
N TRP A 19 10.50 13.04 -1.19
CA TRP A 19 9.37 12.27 -0.70
C TRP A 19 8.80 12.85 0.61
N GLU A 20 9.59 13.60 1.38
CA GLU A 20 9.12 14.33 2.57
C GLU A 20 7.94 15.28 2.29
N LEU A 21 7.82 15.78 1.05
CA LEU A 21 6.71 16.64 0.64
C LEU A 21 5.35 15.92 0.62
N LEU A 22 5.39 14.58 0.62
CA LEU A 22 4.24 13.70 0.67
C LEU A 22 4.01 13.13 2.07
N GLU A 23 4.86 13.45 3.05
CA GLU A 23 4.74 12.89 4.40
C GLU A 23 3.42 13.28 5.07
N PHE A 24 2.80 12.31 5.73
CA PHE A 24 1.64 12.56 6.58
C PHE A 24 2.08 13.23 7.88
N ASP A 25 1.48 14.39 8.20
CA ASP A 25 1.92 15.26 9.29
C ASP A 25 1.06 15.17 10.57
N GLY A 26 0.02 14.32 10.60
CA GLY A 26 -0.75 14.06 11.83
C GLY A 26 -1.62 15.21 12.31
N GLN A 27 -1.92 16.19 11.45
CA GLN A 27 -2.67 17.38 11.84
C GLN A 27 -4.15 17.09 12.16
N HIS A 28 -4.77 18.07 12.83
CA HIS A 28 -6.21 18.10 13.08
C HIS A 28 -6.76 19.49 12.74
N THR A 29 -8.04 19.55 12.38
CA THR A 29 -8.77 20.82 12.25
C THR A 29 -9.00 21.47 13.62
N GLU A 30 -9.50 22.72 13.63
CA GLU A 30 -9.89 23.41 14.87
C GLU A 30 -10.94 22.61 15.70
N ASP A 31 -11.78 21.82 15.01
CA ASP A 31 -12.79 20.95 15.63
C ASP A 31 -12.21 19.59 16.10
N GLY A 32 -10.89 19.39 15.97
CA GLY A 32 -10.22 18.15 16.35
C GLY A 32 -10.43 16.98 15.37
N LEU A 33 -10.88 17.26 14.14
CA LEU A 33 -11.02 16.23 13.12
C LEU A 33 -9.67 15.94 12.46
N PRO A 34 -9.36 14.66 12.16
CA PRO A 34 -8.18 14.27 11.39
C PRO A 34 -8.08 15.08 10.09
N MET A 35 -6.91 15.67 9.84
CA MET A 35 -6.64 16.42 8.62
C MET A 35 -5.32 15.95 8.02
N ASP A 36 -5.29 15.90 6.70
CA ASP A 36 -4.09 15.65 5.92
C ASP A 36 -4.06 16.65 4.78
N ALA A 37 -3.03 17.47 4.67
CA ALA A 37 -2.91 18.42 3.57
C ALA A 37 -2.39 17.75 2.28
N ARG A 38 -1.84 16.53 2.39
CA ARG A 38 -1.06 15.83 1.36
C ARG A 38 -1.74 14.56 0.84
N TRP A 39 -2.94 14.22 1.32
CA TRP A 39 -3.61 12.99 0.88
C TRP A 39 -3.90 12.99 -0.63
N GLU A 40 -4.31 14.13 -1.22
CA GLU A 40 -4.53 14.23 -2.67
C GLU A 40 -3.23 14.09 -3.45
N ASP A 41 -2.14 14.66 -2.95
CA ASP A 41 -0.82 14.58 -3.57
C ASP A 41 -0.30 13.12 -3.55
N ARG A 42 -0.44 12.43 -2.41
CA ARG A 42 -0.09 11.00 -2.30
C ARG A 42 -0.94 10.13 -3.19
N GLN A 43 -2.24 10.39 -3.26
CA GLN A 43 -3.12 9.67 -4.16
C GLN A 43 -2.67 9.85 -5.61
N GLN A 44 -2.38 11.07 -6.05
CA GLN A 44 -1.87 11.34 -7.40
C GLN A 44 -0.56 10.59 -7.70
N ALA A 45 0.38 10.55 -6.75
CA ALA A 45 1.64 9.82 -6.92
C ALA A 45 1.40 8.32 -7.06
N LEU A 46 0.50 7.74 -6.26
CA LEU A 46 0.11 6.33 -6.34
C LEU A 46 -0.59 5.98 -7.66
N GLU A 47 -1.52 6.82 -8.11
CA GLU A 47 -2.16 6.66 -9.41
C GLU A 47 -1.14 6.69 -10.55
N ALA A 48 -0.16 7.61 -10.48
CA ALA A 48 0.91 7.67 -11.47
C ALA A 48 1.77 6.40 -11.45
N LEU A 49 2.12 5.87 -10.26
CA LEU A 49 2.88 4.63 -10.11
C LEU A 49 2.17 3.41 -10.71
N VAL A 50 0.84 3.37 -10.65
CA VAL A 50 0.05 2.31 -11.29
C VAL A 50 0.02 2.45 -12.80
N ARG A 51 -0.02 3.68 -13.33
CA ARG A 51 -0.02 3.94 -14.78
C ARG A 51 1.34 3.70 -15.43
N ASP A 52 2.43 4.09 -14.78
CA ASP A 52 3.81 3.96 -15.28
C ASP A 52 4.70 3.23 -14.26
N PRO A 53 4.51 1.91 -14.07
CA PRO A 53 5.28 1.14 -13.10
C PRO A 53 6.73 0.94 -13.55
N CYS A 54 7.68 1.30 -12.68
CA CYS A 54 9.09 0.98 -12.84
C CYS A 54 9.54 -0.01 -11.75
N GLN A 55 10.52 -0.87 -12.06
CA GLN A 55 11.09 -1.82 -11.08
C GLN A 55 11.86 -1.11 -9.96
N ASP A 56 12.36 0.11 -10.20
CA ASP A 56 13.10 0.87 -9.19
C ASP A 56 12.19 1.65 -8.22
N ASP A 57 10.86 1.57 -8.39
CA ASP A 57 9.89 2.30 -7.56
C ASP A 57 9.67 1.67 -6.18
N GLY A 58 10.23 0.49 -5.90
CA GLY A 58 9.93 -0.27 -4.68
C GLY A 58 10.12 0.54 -3.38
N ASN A 59 11.20 1.32 -3.28
CA ASN A 59 11.43 2.16 -2.09
C ASN A 59 10.42 3.29 -1.96
N PHE A 60 10.01 3.89 -3.09
CA PHE A 60 9.00 4.94 -3.10
C PHE A 60 7.62 4.38 -2.75
N ALA A 61 7.27 3.19 -3.26
CA ALA A 61 6.04 2.49 -2.90
C ALA A 61 5.98 2.14 -1.40
N ARG A 62 7.08 1.65 -0.82
CA ARG A 62 7.19 1.39 0.63
C ARG A 62 6.99 2.67 1.44
N PHE A 63 7.61 3.77 1.02
CA PHE A 63 7.42 5.08 1.65
C PHE A 63 5.94 5.49 1.64
N LEU A 64 5.28 5.42 0.48
CA LEU A 64 3.87 5.81 0.35
C LEU A 64 2.96 4.91 1.20
N LEU A 65 3.21 3.60 1.23
CA LEU A 65 2.46 2.67 2.07
C LEU A 65 2.59 3.01 3.56
N LEU A 66 3.79 3.40 4.01
CA LEU A 66 3.99 3.84 5.39
C LEU A 66 3.16 5.09 5.71
N GLN A 67 3.12 6.08 4.81
CA GLN A 67 2.33 7.30 5.03
C GLN A 67 0.83 7.02 5.04
N GLU A 68 0.34 6.20 4.10
CA GLU A 68 -1.07 5.80 4.06
C GLU A 68 -1.47 4.98 5.29
N THR A 69 -0.57 4.12 5.77
CA THR A 69 -0.77 3.37 7.01
C THR A 69 -0.89 4.33 8.19
N ARG A 70 -0.02 5.34 8.31
CA ARG A 70 -0.13 6.34 9.38
C ARG A 70 -1.48 7.07 9.33
N TRP A 71 -1.87 7.55 8.16
CA TRP A 71 -3.14 8.23 7.92
C TRP A 71 -4.36 7.39 8.34
N HIS A 72 -4.40 6.10 7.97
CA HIS A 72 -5.53 5.22 8.31
C HIS A 72 -5.60 4.80 9.78
N GLY A 73 -4.61 5.12 10.61
CA GLY A 73 -4.77 5.06 12.06
C GLY A 73 -5.07 6.41 12.71
N HIS A 74 -5.10 7.47 11.91
CA HIS A 74 -5.46 8.82 12.34
C HIS A 74 -6.88 9.19 11.91
N SER A 75 -7.35 8.65 10.79
CA SER A 75 -8.69 8.88 10.23
C SER A 75 -9.54 7.60 10.24
N TRP A 76 -10.85 7.79 10.16
CA TRP A 76 -11.84 6.72 10.06
C TRP A 76 -12.22 6.52 8.59
N GLY A 77 -12.42 5.27 8.18
CA GLY A 77 -12.80 4.90 6.82
C GLY A 77 -11.66 4.34 5.98
N PHE A 78 -12.04 3.78 4.84
CA PHE A 78 -11.12 3.15 3.89
C PHE A 78 -10.92 4.04 2.66
N SER A 79 -9.65 4.29 2.31
CA SER A 79 -9.27 4.94 1.06
C SER A 79 -8.53 3.97 0.15
N HIS A 80 -8.86 3.96 -1.14
CA HIS A 80 -8.20 3.10 -2.12
C HIS A 80 -6.71 3.42 -2.30
N SER A 81 -6.24 4.59 -1.86
CA SER A 81 -4.82 4.95 -1.84
C SER A 81 -3.96 3.93 -1.06
N ILE A 82 -4.42 3.44 0.09
CA ILE A 82 -3.68 2.42 0.83
C ILE A 82 -3.63 1.09 0.09
N GLU A 83 -4.68 0.74 -0.67
CA GLU A 83 -4.70 -0.48 -1.49
C GLU A 83 -3.75 -0.34 -2.68
N LEU A 84 -3.70 0.81 -3.35
CA LEU A 84 -2.74 1.10 -4.42
C LEU A 84 -1.30 0.96 -3.91
N ALA A 85 -1.01 1.53 -2.75
CA ALA A 85 0.32 1.46 -2.14
C ALA A 85 0.69 0.01 -1.76
N ALA A 86 -0.23 -0.72 -1.12
CA ALA A 86 -0.05 -2.11 -0.73
C ALA A 86 0.13 -3.02 -1.96
N LEU A 87 -0.64 -2.79 -3.02
CA LEU A 87 -0.52 -3.52 -4.28
C LEU A 87 0.86 -3.30 -4.89
N ARG A 88 1.33 -2.05 -4.98
CA ARG A 88 2.63 -1.76 -5.60
C ARG A 88 3.78 -2.38 -4.80
N VAL A 89 3.73 -2.34 -3.46
CA VAL A 89 4.71 -3.02 -2.60
C VAL A 89 4.67 -4.54 -2.80
N ALA A 90 3.48 -5.13 -2.82
CA ALA A 90 3.33 -6.58 -3.00
C ALA A 90 3.87 -7.06 -4.36
N GLU A 91 3.75 -6.25 -5.40
CA GLU A 91 4.26 -6.57 -6.74
C GLU A 91 5.78 -6.65 -6.84
N GLU A 92 6.52 -6.05 -5.89
CA GLU A 92 7.99 -6.19 -5.78
C GLU A 92 8.40 -7.60 -5.33
N ARG A 93 7.48 -8.33 -4.68
CA ARG A 93 7.69 -9.72 -4.22
C ARG A 93 8.91 -9.89 -3.29
N HIS A 94 9.31 -8.85 -2.59
CA HIS A 94 10.31 -8.96 -1.53
C HIS A 94 9.65 -9.52 -0.27
N VAL A 95 10.24 -10.56 0.32
CA VAL A 95 9.62 -11.27 1.45
C VAL A 95 9.60 -10.41 2.72
N GLU A 96 10.57 -9.49 2.84
CA GLU A 96 10.70 -8.57 3.97
C GLU A 96 9.51 -7.60 4.07
N ASP A 97 8.86 -7.28 2.94
CA ASP A 97 7.73 -6.37 2.88
C ASP A 97 6.46 -6.93 3.53
N VAL A 98 6.43 -8.23 3.85
CA VAL A 98 5.31 -8.84 4.58
C VAL A 98 5.01 -8.11 5.88
N TRP A 99 6.03 -7.56 6.55
CA TRP A 99 5.84 -6.83 7.80
C TRP A 99 5.19 -5.47 7.59
N LEU A 100 5.58 -4.76 6.52
CA LEU A 100 4.97 -3.49 6.15
C LEU A 100 3.52 -3.69 5.70
N LEU A 101 3.26 -4.73 4.91
CA LEU A 101 1.91 -5.11 4.48
C LEU A 101 1.05 -5.55 5.68
N TRP A 102 1.62 -6.28 6.63
CA TRP A 102 0.93 -6.69 7.86
C TRP A 102 0.57 -5.49 8.73
N GLU A 103 1.47 -4.54 8.89
CA GLU A 103 1.20 -3.28 9.60
C GLU A 103 0.03 -2.52 8.96
N ALA A 104 0.02 -2.42 7.62
CA ALA A 104 -1.06 -1.77 6.88
C ALA A 104 -2.40 -2.50 7.07
N VAL A 105 -2.43 -3.83 6.96
CA VAL A 105 -3.63 -4.65 7.19
C VAL A 105 -4.16 -4.45 8.61
N CYS A 106 -3.31 -4.51 9.62
CA CYS A 106 -3.71 -4.42 11.02
C CYS A 106 -3.97 -3.00 11.52
N ARG A 107 -3.79 -1.97 10.69
CA ARG A 107 -3.77 -0.59 11.14
C ARG A 107 -5.09 -0.13 11.78
N SER A 108 -6.21 -0.47 11.15
CA SER A 108 -7.56 -0.17 11.65
C SER A 108 -8.53 -1.27 11.26
N PHE A 109 -9.76 -1.19 11.77
CA PHE A 109 -10.83 -2.11 11.35
C PHE A 109 -11.11 -1.98 9.85
N ASP A 110 -11.08 -0.75 9.31
CA ASP A 110 -11.35 -0.49 7.90
C ASP A 110 -10.26 -1.07 7.00
N THR A 111 -8.98 -0.96 7.38
CA THR A 111 -7.90 -1.58 6.60
C THR A 111 -7.92 -3.10 6.71
N TRP A 112 -8.28 -3.65 7.87
CA TRP A 112 -8.46 -5.08 8.06
C TRP A 112 -9.59 -5.63 7.19
N CYS A 113 -10.68 -4.89 7.00
CA CYS A 113 -11.78 -5.34 6.15
C CYS A 113 -11.57 -5.03 4.66
N GLY A 114 -10.83 -3.98 4.34
CA GLY A 114 -10.69 -3.47 2.98
C GLY A 114 -9.46 -3.98 2.22
N LEU A 115 -8.32 -4.20 2.89
CA LEU A 115 -7.10 -4.63 2.21
C LEU A 115 -7.14 -6.13 1.85
N PRO A 116 -6.73 -6.52 0.64
CA PRO A 116 -6.65 -7.93 0.28
C PRO A 116 -5.52 -8.63 1.07
N HIS A 117 -5.89 -9.51 1.99
CA HIS A 117 -4.92 -10.23 2.84
C HIS A 117 -3.96 -11.13 2.05
N HIS A 118 -4.34 -11.54 0.83
CA HIS A 118 -3.48 -12.33 -0.05
C HIS A 118 -2.20 -11.59 -0.45
N LEU A 119 -2.17 -10.25 -0.35
CA LEU A 119 -0.97 -9.45 -0.61
C LEU A 119 0.18 -9.82 0.35
N LEU A 120 -0.14 -10.29 1.57
CA LEU A 120 0.87 -10.76 2.52
C LEU A 120 1.71 -11.92 1.98
N LEU A 121 1.17 -12.68 1.02
CA LEU A 121 1.78 -13.87 0.44
C LEU A 121 2.45 -13.60 -0.92
N ALA A 122 2.63 -12.34 -1.32
CA ALA A 122 3.07 -11.98 -2.67
C ALA A 122 4.48 -12.47 -3.05
N ALA A 123 5.38 -12.61 -2.07
CA ALA A 123 6.70 -13.21 -2.24
C ALA A 123 6.66 -14.74 -2.43
N GLY A 124 5.51 -15.36 -2.19
CA GLY A 124 5.26 -16.79 -2.28
C GLY A 124 4.84 -17.38 -0.93
N VAL A 125 3.90 -18.33 -0.92
CA VAL A 125 3.26 -18.85 0.29
C VAL A 125 4.26 -19.53 1.22
N SER A 126 5.06 -20.46 0.69
CA SER A 126 6.08 -21.17 1.47
C SER A 126 7.16 -20.20 1.95
N ILE A 127 7.68 -19.38 1.03
CA ILE A 127 8.77 -18.43 1.28
C ILE A 127 8.38 -17.46 2.40
N THR A 128 7.19 -16.86 2.30
CA THR A 128 6.65 -15.94 3.31
C THR A 128 6.48 -16.63 4.65
N THR A 129 5.87 -17.83 4.66
CA THR A 129 5.61 -18.56 5.90
C THR A 129 6.91 -18.96 6.60
N GLU A 130 7.92 -19.42 5.86
CA GLU A 130 9.22 -19.78 6.40
C GLU A 130 10.00 -18.56 6.92
N TYR A 131 9.98 -17.45 6.18
CA TYR A 131 10.59 -16.19 6.59
C TYR A 131 9.98 -15.67 7.90
N VAL A 132 8.65 -15.64 7.99
CA VAL A 132 7.94 -15.19 9.20
C VAL A 132 8.28 -16.12 10.36
N LYS A 133 8.27 -17.44 10.17
CA LYS A 133 8.66 -18.42 11.21
C LYS A 133 10.07 -18.19 11.75
N GLY A 134 11.02 -17.82 10.88
CA GLY A 134 12.41 -17.57 11.22
C GLY A 134 12.70 -16.18 11.79
N SER A 135 11.70 -15.30 11.86
CA SER A 135 11.88 -13.92 12.31
C SER A 135 11.75 -13.76 13.83
N ASP A 136 12.43 -12.76 14.38
CA ASP A 136 12.27 -12.30 15.77
C ASP A 136 11.25 -11.16 15.92
N HIS A 137 10.45 -10.90 14.87
CA HIS A 137 9.49 -9.79 14.89
C HIS A 137 8.42 -9.98 15.98
N PRO A 138 8.07 -8.94 16.75
CA PRO A 138 7.12 -9.05 17.87
C PRO A 138 5.71 -9.49 17.45
N GLN A 139 5.32 -9.24 16.19
CA GLN A 139 4.04 -9.66 15.62
C GLN A 139 4.10 -11.04 14.93
N ARG A 140 5.20 -11.79 15.06
CA ARG A 140 5.39 -13.08 14.39
C ARG A 140 4.23 -14.03 14.63
N ASP A 141 3.89 -14.28 15.89
CA ASP A 141 2.91 -15.30 16.23
C ASP A 141 1.51 -14.90 15.73
N ASN A 142 1.17 -13.61 15.79
CA ASN A 142 -0.09 -13.08 15.26
C ASN A 142 -0.18 -13.25 13.73
N LEU A 143 0.90 -12.92 13.01
CA LEU A 143 0.93 -13.10 11.56
C LEU A 143 0.88 -14.59 11.19
N LEU A 144 1.62 -15.47 11.87
CA LEU A 144 1.57 -16.91 11.61
C LEU A 144 0.17 -17.51 11.85
N GLU A 145 -0.51 -17.09 12.92
CA GLU A 145 -1.89 -17.51 13.15
C GLU A 145 -2.80 -17.07 11.99
N HIS A 146 -2.64 -15.82 11.53
CA HIS A 146 -3.40 -15.30 10.41
C HIS A 146 -3.10 -16.03 9.09
N LEU A 147 -1.82 -16.24 8.76
CA LEU A 147 -1.41 -17.02 7.59
C LEU A 147 -1.96 -18.45 7.63
N GLY A 148 -2.05 -19.04 8.83
CA GLY A 148 -2.70 -20.34 9.02
C GLY A 148 -4.19 -20.35 8.62
N LYS A 149 -4.91 -19.25 8.85
CA LYS A 149 -6.33 -19.09 8.47
C LYS A 149 -6.52 -18.96 6.95
N ILE A 150 -5.53 -18.40 6.24
CA ILE A 150 -5.53 -18.28 4.78
C ILE A 150 -4.64 -19.32 4.08
N SER A 151 -4.29 -20.41 4.76
CA SER A 151 -3.34 -21.44 4.29
C SER A 151 -3.80 -22.22 3.06
N GLN A 152 -5.07 -22.12 2.68
CA GLN A 152 -5.60 -22.74 1.45
C GLN A 152 -5.23 -21.95 0.19
N VAL A 153 -4.79 -20.70 0.34
CA VAL A 153 -4.40 -19.84 -0.77
C VAL A 153 -3.10 -20.36 -1.39
N THR A 154 -3.11 -20.48 -2.71
CA THR A 154 -1.98 -20.90 -3.54
C THR A 154 -1.25 -19.70 -4.14
N ASP A 155 0.02 -19.89 -4.55
CA ASP A 155 0.78 -18.85 -5.26
C ASP A 155 0.09 -18.38 -6.55
N GLU A 156 -0.65 -19.27 -7.21
CA GLU A 156 -1.42 -18.95 -8.42
C GLU A 156 -2.59 -18.02 -8.11
N GLU A 157 -3.34 -18.27 -7.02
CA GLU A 157 -4.42 -17.39 -6.57
C GLU A 157 -3.90 -16.02 -6.11
N VAL A 158 -2.72 -15.97 -5.49
CA VAL A 158 -2.05 -14.71 -5.15
C VAL A 158 -1.69 -13.92 -6.41
N ALA A 159 -1.06 -14.58 -7.39
CA ALA A 159 -0.72 -13.95 -8.67
C ALA A 159 -1.96 -13.48 -9.44
N GLN A 160 -3.04 -14.26 -9.40
CA GLN A 160 -4.33 -13.88 -9.98
C GLN A 160 -4.91 -12.65 -9.27
N THR A 161 -4.88 -12.61 -7.93
CA THR A 161 -5.36 -11.47 -7.14
C THR A 161 -4.60 -10.19 -7.51
N LEU A 162 -3.26 -10.24 -7.54
CA LEU A 162 -2.42 -9.10 -7.95
C LEU A 162 -2.79 -8.61 -9.36
N SER A 163 -2.91 -9.54 -10.31
CA SER A 163 -3.22 -9.21 -11.70
C SER A 163 -4.62 -8.60 -11.86
N GLN A 164 -5.62 -9.13 -11.14
CA GLN A 164 -6.99 -8.61 -11.15
C GLN A 164 -7.07 -7.22 -10.55
N ARG A 165 -6.39 -6.98 -9.41
CA ARG A 165 -6.36 -5.67 -8.75
C ARG A 165 -5.64 -4.63 -9.60
N ARG A 166 -4.49 -4.99 -10.19
CA ARG A 166 -3.79 -4.11 -11.13
C ARG A 166 -4.67 -3.71 -12.30
N ARG A 167 -5.39 -4.69 -12.88
CA ARG A 167 -6.31 -4.44 -14.00
C ARG A 167 -7.46 -3.52 -13.59
N TYR A 168 -8.11 -3.81 -12.46
CA TYR A 168 -9.21 -3.00 -11.93
C TYR A 168 -8.81 -1.53 -11.76
N TYR A 169 -7.64 -1.28 -11.16
CA TYR A 169 -7.15 0.09 -10.98
C TYR A 169 -6.69 0.72 -12.29
N GLY A 170 -6.11 -0.03 -13.23
CA GLY A 170 -5.83 0.46 -14.58
C GLY A 170 -7.10 0.95 -15.29
N GLU A 171 -8.16 0.14 -15.30
CA GLU A 171 -9.44 0.47 -15.94
C GLU A 171 -10.10 1.70 -15.30
N ILE A 172 -10.15 1.77 -13.96
CA ILE A 172 -10.70 2.93 -13.24
C ILE A 172 -9.92 4.21 -13.54
N LEU A 173 -8.59 4.13 -13.57
CA LEU A 173 -7.75 5.31 -13.78
C LEU A 173 -7.78 5.80 -15.22
N ASP A 174 -8.03 4.92 -16.19
CA ASP A 174 -8.26 5.27 -17.59
C ASP A 174 -9.63 5.95 -17.77
N GLU A 175 -10.68 5.44 -17.15
CA GLU A 175 -12.03 6.05 -17.16
C GLU A 175 -11.99 7.48 -16.59
N LEU A 176 -11.31 7.68 -15.47
CA LEU A 176 -11.16 9.00 -14.82
C LEU A 176 -10.30 10.00 -15.62
N SER A 177 -9.51 9.52 -16.59
CA SER A 177 -8.68 10.38 -17.46
C SER A 177 -9.38 10.72 -18.79
N GLY A 178 -10.51 10.06 -19.09
CA GLY A 178 -11.27 10.23 -20.32
C GLY A 178 -12.45 11.21 -20.24
N GLU A 179 -12.67 11.85 -19.09
CA GLU A 179 -13.59 12.99 -18.89
C GLU A 179 -12.88 14.35 -19.03
#